data_AF-A0A831NLL3-F1
#
_entry.id   AF-A0A831NLL3-F1
#
_cell.length_a   1.000
_cell.length_b   1.000
_cell.length_c   1.000
_cell.angle_alpha   90.00
_cell.angle_beta   90.00
_cell.angle_gamma   90.00
#
_symmetry.space_group_name_H-M   'P 1'
#
loop_
_entity.id
_entity.type
_entity.pdbx_description
1 polymer ?
#
loop_
_entity_poly.entity_id
_entity_poly.type
_entity_poly.pdbx_seq_one_letter_code
_entity_poly.pdbx_strand_id
1 'polypeptide(L)'
;EEVKSVYAYKHLNSLNTVGYKEIFNYLNGEWELPFAIEKIKQNSRIYSRKQMTWFKRDPEITWFHPTQAEEIMKFLEERINQA
;
A
#
# COMPACT_ATOMS: atom_id res chain seq x y z
N GLU A 1 14.29 7.20 -10.77
CA GLU A 1 15.16 7.99 -9.86
C GLU A 1 15.18 7.43 -8.45
N GLU A 2 14.06 7.35 -7.73
CA GLU A 2 14.03 6.80 -6.35
C GLU A 2 14.60 5.37 -6.22
N VAL A 3 14.07 4.39 -6.98
CA VAL A 3 14.54 2.98 -6.84
C VAL A 3 16.03 2.82 -7.17
N LYS A 4 16.58 3.65 -8.07
CA LYS A 4 17.99 3.60 -8.43
C LYS A 4 18.89 4.03 -7.26
N SER A 5 18.49 5.03 -6.47
CA SER A 5 19.30 5.52 -5.36
C SER A 5 19.44 4.51 -4.23
N VAL A 6 18.47 3.59 -4.09
CA VAL A 6 18.47 2.56 -3.05
C VAL A 6 18.84 1.16 -3.56
N TYR A 7 19.23 1.04 -4.83
CA TYR A 7 19.49 -0.26 -5.47
C TYR A 7 20.57 -1.09 -4.77
N ALA A 8 21.62 -0.46 -4.24
CA ALA A 8 22.67 -1.14 -3.48
C ALA A 8 22.13 -1.87 -2.23
N TYR A 9 21.02 -1.39 -1.68
CA TYR A 9 20.39 -1.93 -0.48
C TYR A 9 19.25 -2.91 -0.78
N LYS A 10 19.05 -3.34 -2.04
CA LYS A 10 17.91 -4.18 -2.47
C LYS A 10 17.69 -5.49 -1.69
N HIS A 11 18.70 -5.94 -0.95
CA HIS A 11 18.65 -7.12 -0.09
C HIS A 11 17.97 -6.87 1.27
N LEU A 12 17.76 -5.61 1.65
CA LEU A 12 17.08 -5.24 2.89
C LEU A 12 15.57 -5.50 2.78
N ASN A 13 14.98 -6.02 3.87
CA ASN A 13 13.56 -6.37 3.91
C ASN A 13 12.64 -5.15 3.67
N SER A 14 13.05 -3.95 4.07
CA SER A 14 12.31 -2.71 3.80
C SER A 14 12.09 -2.45 2.31
N LEU A 15 12.98 -2.95 1.44
CA LEU A 15 12.89 -2.80 0.00
C LEU A 15 12.26 -4.02 -0.70
N ASN A 16 11.80 -5.01 0.07
CA ASN A 16 10.98 -6.12 -0.41
C ASN A 16 9.48 -5.76 -0.39
N THR A 17 9.16 -4.53 -0.79
CA THR A 17 7.80 -3.98 -0.86
C THR A 17 7.31 -3.94 -2.30
N VAL A 18 5.98 -3.92 -2.47
CA VAL A 18 5.34 -3.78 -3.79
C VAL A 18 5.79 -2.46 -4.42
N GLY A 19 6.26 -2.52 -5.67
CA GLY A 19 6.90 -1.40 -6.36
C GLY A 19 8.40 -1.63 -6.49
N TYR A 20 9.10 -1.65 -5.37
CA TYR A 20 10.57 -1.75 -5.34
C TYR A 20 11.07 -3.06 -5.93
N LYS A 21 10.50 -4.19 -5.50
CA LYS A 21 10.93 -5.52 -5.96
C LYS A 21 10.76 -5.68 -7.47
N GLU A 22 9.63 -5.23 -8.02
CA GLU A 22 9.33 -5.33 -9.44
C GLU A 22 10.27 -4.48 -10.28
N ILE A 23 10.58 -3.26 -9.82
CA ILE A 23 11.54 -2.40 -10.50
C ILE A 23 12.97 -2.93 -10.36
N PHE A 24 13.35 -3.56 -9.25
CA PHE A 24 14.65 -4.23 -9.15
C PHE A 24 14.80 -5.36 -10.16
N ASN A 25 13.76 -6.17 -10.38
CA ASN A 25 13.80 -7.22 -11.40
C ASN A 25 13.97 -6.64 -12.82
N TYR A 26 13.32 -5.51 -13.11
CA TYR A 26 13.56 -4.78 -14.36
C TYR A 26 15.00 -4.27 -14.45
N LEU A 27 15.54 -3.64 -13.40
CA LEU A 27 16.91 -3.12 -13.38
C LEU A 27 17.97 -4.22 -13.46
N ASN A 28 17.67 -5.44 -13.00
CA ASN A 28 18.53 -6.61 -13.16
C ASN A 28 18.48 -7.20 -14.58
N GLY A 29 17.59 -6.71 -15.45
CA GLY A 29 17.35 -7.27 -16.78
C GLY A 29 16.55 -8.57 -16.79
N GLU A 30 15.97 -8.96 -15.65
CA GLU A 30 15.15 -10.17 -15.53
C GLU A 30 13.75 -9.98 -16.13
N TRP A 31 13.20 -8.77 -16.01
CA TRP A 31 11.87 -8.40 -16.48
C TRP A 31 11.92 -7.25 -17.47
N GLU A 32 10.95 -7.21 -18.40
CA GLU A 32 10.69 -6.02 -19.19
C GLU A 32 9.93 -4.96 -18.37
N LEU A 33 10.14 -3.68 -18.66
CA LEU A 33 9.48 -2.58 -17.95
C LEU A 33 7.94 -2.66 -18.00
N PRO A 34 7.28 -2.94 -19.15
CA PRO A 34 5.83 -3.07 -19.19
C PRO A 34 5.31 -4.18 -18.28
N PHE A 35 6.03 -5.31 -18.22
CA PHE A 35 5.69 -6.42 -17.35
C PHE A 35 5.83 -6.05 -15.86
N ALA A 36 6.92 -5.37 -15.49
CA ALA A 36 7.11 -4.87 -14.13
C ALA A 36 5.97 -3.93 -13.71
N ILE A 37 5.56 -3.00 -14.58
CA ILE A 37 4.44 -2.08 -14.33
C ILE A 37 3.13 -2.84 -14.10
N GLU A 38 2.81 -3.83 -14.93
CA GLU A 38 1.61 -4.64 -14.75
C GLU A 38 1.65 -5.43 -13.43
N LYS A 39 2.81 -5.96 -13.05
CA LYS A 39 2.99 -6.65 -11.77
C LYS A 39 2.80 -5.73 -10.58
N ILE A 40 3.31 -4.50 -10.61
CA ILE A 40 3.07 -3.51 -9.56
C ILE A 40 1.56 -3.27 -9.41
N LYS A 41 0.85 -2.98 -10.51
CA LYS A 41 -0.61 -2.77 -10.47
C LYS A 41 -1.37 -3.98 -9.93
N GLN A 42 -0.98 -5.20 -10.32
CA GLN A 42 -1.60 -6.44 -9.84
C GLN A 42 -1.36 -6.62 -8.33
N ASN A 43 -0.11 -6.52 -7.89
CA ASN A 43 0.28 -6.76 -6.51
C ASN A 43 -0.28 -5.69 -5.56
N SER A 44 -0.37 -4.44 -6.00
CA SER A 44 -1.03 -3.37 -5.23
C SER A 44 -2.50 -3.71 -4.98
N ARG A 45 -3.25 -4.19 -5.99
CA ARG A 45 -4.66 -4.59 -5.81
C ARG A 45 -4.82 -5.79 -4.89
N ILE A 46 -3.93 -6.78 -5.02
CA ILE A 46 -3.93 -7.96 -4.12
C ILE A 46 -3.67 -7.51 -2.68
N TYR A 47 -2.70 -6.63 -2.49
CA TYR A 47 -2.36 -6.10 -1.17
C TYR A 47 -3.51 -5.31 -0.55
N SER A 48 -4.12 -4.38 -1.30
CA SER A 48 -5.31 -3.63 -0.82
C SER A 48 -6.48 -4.55 -0.48
N ARG A 49 -6.71 -5.62 -1.27
CA ARG A 49 -7.74 -6.62 -0.94
C ARG A 49 -7.43 -7.35 0.36
N LYS A 50 -6.17 -7.76 0.57
CA LYS A 50 -5.73 -8.43 1.81
C LYS A 50 -5.91 -7.51 3.02
N GLN A 51 -5.53 -6.24 2.90
CA GLN A 51 -5.74 -5.23 3.95
C GLN A 51 -7.24 -5.13 4.29
N MET A 52 -8.09 -4.96 3.28
CA MET A 52 -9.54 -4.89 3.47
C MET A 52 -10.11 -6.15 4.14
N THR A 53 -9.70 -7.34 3.70
CA THR A 53 -10.13 -8.60 4.32
C THR A 53 -9.68 -8.71 5.78
N TRP A 54 -8.48 -8.22 6.11
CA TRP A 54 -7.95 -8.28 7.46
C TRP A 54 -8.71 -7.31 8.38
N PHE A 55 -8.87 -6.05 7.98
CA PHE A 55 -9.60 -5.05 8.76
C PHE A 55 -11.09 -5.36 8.92
N LYS A 56 -11.74 -5.97 7.92
CA LYS A 56 -13.16 -6.36 8.01
C LYS A 56 -13.47 -7.37 9.13
N ARG A 57 -12.46 -8.02 9.71
CA ARG A 57 -12.64 -8.96 10.83
C ARG A 57 -12.80 -8.25 12.16
N ASP A 58 -12.40 -6.99 12.25
CA ASP A 58 -12.49 -6.20 13.47
C ASP A 58 -13.83 -5.42 13.49
N PRO A 59 -14.75 -5.77 14.41
CA PRO A 59 -16.04 -5.10 14.52
C PRO A 59 -15.97 -3.70 15.14
N GLU A 60 -14.84 -3.32 15.75
CA GLU A 60 -14.66 -1.98 16.34
C GLU A 60 -14.30 -0.92 15.29
N ILE A 61 -13.89 -1.34 14.09
CA ILE A 61 -13.56 -0.43 13.00
C ILE A 61 -14.82 0.19 12.40
N THR A 62 -14.90 1.52 12.48
CA THR A 62 -15.91 2.30 11.77
C THR A 62 -15.40 2.67 10.38
N TRP A 63 -16.15 2.30 9.34
CA TRP A 63 -15.75 2.49 7.95
C TRP A 63 -16.37 3.75 7.35
N PHE A 64 -15.57 4.49 6.58
CA PHE A 64 -15.99 5.66 5.82
C PHE A 64 -15.51 5.55 4.37
N HIS A 65 -16.26 6.14 3.44
CA HIS A 65 -15.78 6.40 2.10
C HIS A 65 -14.76 7.57 2.13
N PRO A 66 -13.68 7.57 1.32
CA PRO A 66 -12.67 8.63 1.36
C PRO A 66 -13.19 10.06 1.10
N THR A 67 -14.37 10.20 0.50
CA THR A 67 -14.99 11.49 0.21
C THR A 67 -15.88 12.00 1.35
N GLN A 68 -16.07 11.23 2.42
CA GLN A 68 -16.92 11.56 3.58
C GLN A 68 -16.17 12.35 4.64
N ALA A 69 -15.47 13.42 4.23
CA ALA A 69 -14.57 14.14 5.12
C ALA A 69 -15.31 14.76 6.32
N GLU A 70 -16.49 15.32 6.10
CA GLU A 70 -17.31 15.93 7.16
C GLU A 70 -17.80 14.89 8.18
N GLU A 71 -18.26 13.72 7.72
CA GLU A 71 -18.70 12.66 8.63
C GLU A 71 -17.53 12.07 9.44
N ILE A 72 -16.36 11.92 8.81
CA ILE A 72 -15.14 11.47 9.50
C ILE A 72 -14.78 12.46 10.62
N MET A 73 -14.76 13.76 10.33
CA MET A 73 -14.43 14.78 11.33
C MET A 73 -15.41 14.78 12.49
N LYS A 74 -16.72 14.75 12.20
CA LYS A 74 -17.75 14.67 13.23
C LYS A 74 -17.60 13.44 14.12
N PHE A 75 -17.36 12.27 13.52
CA PHE A 75 -17.13 11.04 14.26
C PHE A 75 -15.93 11.13 15.21
N LEU A 76 -14.83 11.73 14.75
CA LEU A 76 -13.64 11.94 15.58
C LEU A 76 -13.90 12.91 16.74
N GLU A 77 -14.60 14.02 16.50
CA GLU A 77 -14.96 14.99 17.53
C GLU A 77 -15.84 14.37 18.62
N GLU A 78 -16.86 13.60 18.23
CA GLU A 78 -17.74 12.90 19.18
C GLU A 78 -16.95 11.91 20.05
N ARG A 79 -16.00 11.16 19.45
CA ARG A 79 -15.18 10.17 20.16
C ARG A 79 -14.17 10.80 21.11
N ILE A 80 -13.57 11.93 20.75
CA ILE A 80 -12.61 12.65 21.60
C ILE A 80 -13.33 13.28 22.79
N ASN A 81 -14.51 13.86 22.59
CA ASN A 81 -15.26 14.54 23.65
C ASN A 81 -15.99 13.58 24.61
N GLN A 82 -16.13 12.30 24.23
CA GLN A 82 -16.69 11.24 25.09
C GLN A 82 -15.63 10.53 25.95
N ALA A 83 -14.35 10.84 25.78
CA ALA A 83 -13.23 10.31 26.57
C ALA A 83 -12.81 11.29 27.68
#